data_AF-A0A2S5PF78-F1
#
_entry.id   AF-A0A2S5PF78-F1
#
_cell.length_a   1.000
_cell.length_b   1.000
_cell.length_c   1.000
_cell.angle_alpha   90.00
_cell.angle_beta   90.00
_cell.angle_gamma   90.00
#
_symmetry.space_group_name_H-M   'P 1'
#
loop_
_entity.id
_entity.type
_entity.pdbx_description
1 polymer ?
#
loop_
_entity_poly.entity_id
_entity_poly.type
_entity_poly.pdbx_seq_one_letter_code
_entity_poly.pdbx_strand_id
1 'polypeptide(L)'
;MLAVFTIAAPAHGAKPAWDQVKNVKESAERLGLLHRKSGPNGVLKFLDACYRTHTLSSKYTTAVEGCVAQDVMYSRVLSAVYSRVPPKVRVERSLPTAEQIGAALQARVSVVIRQYALLPADMDMLQKLIDDHAMPIVLKEAFPNAAADVGGTSR
;
A
#
# COMPACT_ATOMS: atom_id res chain seq x y z
N MET A 1 1.58 54.94 12.22
CA MET A 1 1.36 53.58 12.77
C MET A 1 1.62 52.59 11.64
N LEU A 2 2.80 51.94 11.60
CA LEU A 2 3.06 50.87 10.64
C LEU A 2 2.49 49.56 11.20
N ALA A 3 1.49 48.99 10.53
CA ALA A 3 1.00 47.65 10.81
C ALA A 3 2.00 46.65 10.21
N VAL A 4 2.67 45.88 11.07
CA VAL A 4 3.52 44.77 10.67
C VAL A 4 2.61 43.58 10.34
N PHE A 5 2.53 43.22 9.06
CA PHE A 5 1.95 41.94 8.65
C PHE A 5 2.96 40.83 8.95
N THR A 6 2.73 40.09 10.04
CA THR A 6 3.39 38.81 10.25
C THR A 6 2.83 37.81 9.24
N ILE A 7 3.63 37.51 8.20
CA ILE A 7 3.39 36.39 7.30
C ILE A 7 3.60 35.12 8.12
N ALA A 8 2.50 34.48 8.56
CA ALA A 8 2.58 33.14 9.10
C ALA A 8 3.00 32.20 7.96
N ALA A 9 4.22 31.67 8.05
CA ALA A 9 4.65 30.61 7.14
C ALA A 9 3.69 29.42 7.27
N PRO A 10 3.29 28.77 6.16
CA PRO A 10 2.48 27.56 6.25
C PRO A 10 3.26 26.54 7.08
N ALA A 11 2.61 25.92 8.06
CA ALA A 11 3.15 24.78 8.76
C ALA A 11 3.23 23.61 7.77
N HIS A 12 4.34 23.51 7.05
CA HIS A 12 4.62 22.45 6.10
C HIS A 12 4.97 21.15 6.85
N GLY A 13 4.43 20.01 6.39
CA GLY A 13 5.02 18.67 6.57
C GLY A 13 5.34 18.26 8.01
N ALA A 14 4.41 18.44 8.95
CA ALA A 14 4.61 17.87 10.27
C ALA A 14 4.62 16.33 10.15
N LYS A 15 5.75 15.72 10.51
CA LYS A 15 5.90 14.25 10.61
C LYS A 15 4.67 13.68 11.31
N PRO A 16 4.08 12.58 10.82
CA PRO A 16 2.93 11.99 11.49
C PRO A 16 3.19 11.75 12.97
N ALA A 17 2.16 12.00 13.79
CA ALA A 17 2.27 11.90 15.25
C ALA A 17 2.42 10.44 15.76
N TRP A 18 2.39 9.46 14.88
CA TRP A 18 2.47 8.04 15.19
C TRP A 18 3.79 7.43 14.71
N ASP A 19 4.09 6.24 15.24
CA ASP A 19 5.21 5.43 14.77
C ASP A 19 4.88 4.81 13.40
N GLN A 20 5.39 5.42 12.33
CA GLN A 20 5.16 4.95 10.97
C GLN A 20 5.82 3.59 10.70
N VAL A 21 6.98 3.30 11.30
CA VAL A 21 7.66 1.99 11.13
C VAL A 21 6.78 0.88 11.70
N LYS A 22 6.27 1.08 12.92
CA LYS A 22 5.32 0.15 13.53
C LYS A 22 4.07 0.00 12.68
N ASN A 23 3.50 1.12 12.20
CA ASN A 23 2.27 1.09 11.41
C ASN A 23 2.41 0.31 10.09
N VAL A 24 3.52 0.49 9.35
CA VAL A 24 3.73 -0.26 8.09
C VAL A 24 3.97 -1.74 8.34
N LYS A 25 4.62 -2.11 9.45
CA LYS A 25 4.83 -3.52 9.83
C LYS A 25 3.52 -4.20 10.22
N GLU A 26 2.72 -3.57 11.08
CA GLU A 26 1.40 -4.11 11.47
C GLU A 26 0.44 -4.19 10.28
N SER A 27 0.55 -3.24 9.36
CA SER A 27 -0.16 -3.25 8.08
C SER A 27 0.27 -4.44 7.20
N ALA A 28 1.58 -4.74 7.14
CA ALA A 28 2.11 -5.88 6.40
C ALA A 28 1.67 -7.22 6.99
N GLU A 29 1.71 -7.36 8.32
CA GLU A 29 1.23 -8.56 9.02
C GLU A 29 -0.24 -8.80 8.71
N ARG A 30 -1.07 -7.76 8.84
CA ARG A 30 -2.50 -7.84 8.54
C ARG A 30 -2.77 -8.22 7.09
N LEU A 31 -2.07 -7.60 6.15
CA LEU A 31 -2.19 -7.91 4.73
C LEU A 31 -1.82 -9.36 4.44
N GLY A 32 -0.69 -9.83 4.97
CA GLY A 32 -0.23 -11.20 4.75
C GLY A 32 -1.18 -12.23 5.34
N LEU A 33 -1.64 -12.01 6.57
CA LEU A 33 -2.65 -12.85 7.23
C LEU A 33 -3.96 -12.87 6.44
N LEU A 34 -4.43 -11.72 5.97
CA LEU A 34 -5.65 -11.61 5.19
C LEU A 34 -5.52 -12.33 3.85
N HIS A 35 -4.41 -12.14 3.14
CA HIS A 35 -4.15 -12.83 1.88
C HIS A 35 -4.13 -14.34 2.09
N ARG A 36 -3.44 -14.82 3.13
CA ARG A 36 -3.40 -16.25 3.47
C ARG A 36 -4.80 -16.80 3.76
N LYS A 37 -5.63 -16.06 4.50
CA LYS A 37 -6.96 -16.51 4.93
C LYS A 37 -8.01 -16.43 3.83
N SER A 38 -7.94 -15.41 2.98
CA SER A 38 -9.07 -15.02 2.12
C SER A 38 -8.68 -14.79 0.66
N GLY A 39 -7.42 -15.02 0.32
CA GLY A 39 -6.89 -14.89 -1.03
C GLY A 39 -6.97 -13.46 -1.58
N PRO A 40 -6.70 -13.30 -2.89
CA PRO A 40 -6.64 -12.00 -3.53
C PRO A 40 -7.96 -11.22 -3.48
N ASN A 41 -9.10 -11.92 -3.63
CA ASN A 41 -10.43 -11.29 -3.57
C ASN A 41 -10.75 -10.75 -2.17
N GLY A 42 -10.34 -11.46 -1.12
CA GLY A 42 -10.49 -10.99 0.25
C GLY A 42 -9.69 -9.72 0.53
N VAL A 43 -8.46 -9.65 0.02
CA VAL A 43 -7.63 -8.44 0.13
C VAL A 43 -8.26 -7.26 -0.59
N LEU A 44 -8.72 -7.44 -1.83
CA LEU A 44 -9.36 -6.36 -2.60
C LEU A 44 -10.62 -5.82 -1.91
N LYS A 45 -11.46 -6.71 -1.38
CA LYS A 45 -12.65 -6.33 -0.60
C LYS A 45 -12.28 -5.57 0.67
N PHE A 46 -11.21 -5.97 1.35
CA PHE A 46 -10.72 -5.26 2.52
C PHE A 46 -10.18 -3.88 2.15
N LEU A 47 -9.38 -3.75 1.09
CA LEU A 47 -8.80 -2.46 0.69
C LEU A 47 -9.91 -1.45 0.33
N ASP A 48 -10.93 -1.89 -0.40
CA ASP A 48 -12.12 -1.08 -0.68
C ASP A 48 -12.79 -0.58 0.61
N ALA A 49 -13.06 -1.49 1.56
CA ALA A 49 -13.63 -1.14 2.85
C ALA A 49 -12.70 -0.22 3.67
N CYS A 50 -11.40 -0.46 3.65
CA CYS A 50 -10.39 0.31 4.37
C CYS A 50 -10.44 1.78 3.95
N TYR A 51 -10.37 2.05 2.64
CA TYR A 51 -10.50 3.41 2.13
C TYR A 51 -11.88 3.99 2.45
N ARG A 52 -12.97 3.29 2.11
CA ARG A 52 -14.33 3.80 2.33
C ARG A 52 -14.61 4.18 3.78
N THR A 53 -14.02 3.49 4.74
CA THR A 53 -14.20 3.77 6.17
C THR A 53 -13.24 4.84 6.67
N HIS A 54 -11.95 4.72 6.37
CA HIS A 54 -10.94 5.57 7.01
C HIS A 54 -10.77 6.92 6.31
N THR A 55 -11.12 7.03 5.02
CA THR A 55 -11.10 8.33 4.34
C THR A 55 -12.27 9.24 4.73
N LEU A 56 -13.20 8.78 5.57
CA LEU A 56 -14.21 9.65 6.18
C LEU A 56 -13.61 10.63 7.20
N SER A 57 -12.39 10.36 7.67
CA SER A 57 -11.65 11.29 8.54
C SER A 57 -11.30 12.58 7.78
N SER A 58 -11.44 13.73 8.45
CA SER A 58 -10.98 15.03 7.95
C SER A 58 -9.47 15.22 8.05
N LYS A 59 -8.76 14.31 8.72
CA LYS A 59 -7.31 14.34 8.92
C LYS A 59 -6.66 13.06 8.41
N TYR A 60 -5.40 13.17 8.01
CA TYR A 60 -4.55 12.00 7.80
C TYR A 60 -4.32 11.29 9.13
N THR A 61 -4.55 9.97 9.16
CA THR A 61 -4.47 9.16 10.38
C THR A 61 -3.63 7.92 10.13
N THR A 62 -3.19 7.29 11.22
CA THR A 62 -2.53 5.98 11.21
C THR A 62 -3.31 4.94 10.39
N ALA A 63 -4.64 4.97 10.47
CA ALA A 63 -5.50 4.05 9.72
C ALA A 63 -5.50 4.33 8.22
N VAL A 64 -5.54 5.60 7.79
CA VAL A 64 -5.45 5.96 6.36
C VAL A 64 -4.08 5.57 5.81
N GLU A 65 -2.99 5.86 6.53
CA GLU A 65 -1.64 5.42 6.16
C GLU A 65 -1.56 3.90 6.02
N GLY A 66 -2.17 3.17 6.97
CA GLY A 66 -2.21 1.71 6.91
C GLY A 66 -2.99 1.17 5.71
N CYS A 67 -4.08 1.82 5.27
CA CYS A 67 -4.77 1.46 4.03
C CYS A 67 -3.88 1.64 2.81
N VAL A 68 -3.21 2.80 2.71
CA VAL A 68 -2.28 3.11 1.61
C VAL A 68 -1.12 2.12 1.58
N ALA A 69 -0.50 1.85 2.73
CA ALA A 69 0.61 0.92 2.83
C ALA A 69 0.21 -0.49 2.35
N GLN A 70 -0.94 -1.00 2.78
CA GLN A 70 -1.44 -2.31 2.35
C GLN A 70 -1.74 -2.36 0.85
N ASP A 71 -2.31 -1.29 0.28
CA ASP A 71 -2.60 -1.21 -1.15
C ASP A 71 -1.32 -1.18 -2.01
N VAL A 72 -0.32 -0.39 -1.59
CA VAL A 72 0.99 -0.34 -2.24
C VAL A 72 1.67 -1.70 -2.20
N MET A 73 1.77 -2.32 -1.02
CA MET A 73 2.38 -3.63 -0.85
C MET A 73 1.68 -4.69 -1.69
N TYR A 74 0.35 -4.74 -1.63
CA TYR A 74 -0.42 -5.72 -2.38
C TYR A 74 -0.32 -5.52 -3.89
N SER A 75 -0.41 -4.28 -4.36
CA SER A 75 -0.27 -3.94 -5.77
C SER A 75 1.11 -4.33 -6.31
N ARG A 76 2.17 -4.19 -5.51
CA ARG A 76 3.53 -4.63 -5.87
C ARG A 76 3.65 -6.14 -5.97
N VAL A 77 3.08 -6.87 -5.00
CA VAL A 77 3.01 -8.35 -5.06
C VAL A 77 2.25 -8.78 -6.31
N LEU A 78 1.08 -8.18 -6.56
CA LEU A 78 0.24 -8.52 -7.70
C LEU A 78 0.94 -8.24 -9.03
N SER A 79 1.59 -7.08 -9.17
CA SER A 79 2.40 -6.74 -10.35
C SER A 79 3.53 -7.75 -10.54
N ALA A 80 4.29 -8.09 -9.49
CA ALA A 80 5.39 -9.04 -9.59
C ALA A 80 4.92 -10.45 -10.01
N VAL A 81 3.75 -10.89 -9.55
CA VAL A 81 3.17 -12.17 -9.94
C VAL A 81 2.66 -12.13 -11.38
N TYR A 82 1.89 -11.11 -11.76
CA TYR A 82 1.26 -11.04 -13.08
C TYR A 82 2.23 -10.68 -14.21
N SER A 83 3.34 -10.00 -13.92
CA SER A 83 4.43 -9.79 -14.87
C SER A 83 5.07 -11.10 -15.36
N ARG A 84 4.91 -12.20 -14.61
CA ARG A 84 5.44 -13.53 -15.00
C ARG A 84 4.45 -14.35 -15.82
N VAL A 85 3.19 -13.89 -15.97
CA VAL A 85 2.17 -14.60 -16.74
C VAL A 85 2.35 -14.29 -18.22
N PRO A 86 2.44 -15.30 -19.11
CA PRO A 86 2.55 -15.07 -20.54
C PRO A 86 1.39 -14.20 -21.08
N PRO A 87 1.64 -13.27 -22.04
CA PRO A 87 0.63 -12.35 -22.52
C PRO A 87 -0.68 -13.02 -23.00
N LYS A 88 -0.57 -14.16 -23.68
CA LYS A 88 -1.72 -14.94 -24.14
C LYS A 88 -2.59 -15.40 -22.97
N VAL A 89 -2.00 -16.03 -21.96
CA VAL A 89 -2.70 -16.53 -20.76
C VAL A 89 -3.31 -15.37 -19.96
N ARG A 90 -2.60 -14.25 -19.89
CA ARG A 90 -3.09 -13.03 -19.22
C ARG A 90 -4.36 -12.51 -19.87
N VAL A 91 -4.39 -12.41 -21.22
CA VAL A 91 -5.57 -11.98 -21.97
C VAL A 91 -6.72 -12.99 -21.83
N GLU A 92 -6.45 -14.29 -22.01
CA GLU A 92 -7.44 -15.36 -21.86
C GLU A 92 -8.11 -15.34 -20.48
N ARG A 93 -7.34 -15.03 -19.44
CA ARG A 93 -7.82 -14.99 -18.04
C ARG A 93 -8.23 -13.60 -17.58
N SER A 94 -8.25 -12.60 -18.46
CA SER A 94 -8.59 -11.21 -18.13
C SER A 94 -7.79 -10.64 -16.94
N LEU A 95 -6.51 -11.01 -16.86
CA LEU A 95 -5.61 -10.55 -15.80
C LEU A 95 -5.00 -9.18 -16.20
N PRO A 96 -4.89 -8.21 -15.27
CA PRO A 96 -4.31 -6.91 -15.56
C PRO A 96 -2.80 -6.98 -15.82
N THR A 97 -2.27 -6.04 -16.59
CA THR A 97 -0.82 -5.81 -16.66
C THR A 97 -0.30 -5.13 -15.39
N ALA A 98 1.01 -5.14 -15.20
CA ALA A 98 1.66 -4.36 -14.15
C ALA A 98 1.39 -2.85 -14.29
N GLU A 99 1.33 -2.33 -15.53
CA GLU A 99 0.99 -0.93 -15.79
C GLU A 99 -0.46 -0.62 -15.38
N GLN A 100 -1.41 -1.52 -15.67
CA GLN A 100 -2.80 -1.35 -15.26
C GLN A 100 -2.97 -1.39 -13.74
N ILE A 101 -2.23 -2.28 -13.06
CA ILE A 101 -2.20 -2.33 -11.59
C ILE A 101 -1.63 -1.02 -11.02
N GLY A 102 -0.51 -0.55 -11.56
CA GLY A 102 0.14 0.70 -11.15
C GLY A 102 -0.77 1.92 -11.35
N ALA A 103 -1.44 2.01 -12.50
CA ALA A 103 -2.39 3.09 -12.79
C ALA A 103 -3.59 3.08 -11.83
N ALA A 104 -4.13 1.90 -11.53
CA ALA A 104 -5.24 1.76 -10.58
C ALA A 104 -4.84 2.14 -9.14
N LEU A 105 -3.64 1.74 -8.71
CA LEU A 105 -3.08 2.16 -7.42
C LEU A 105 -2.90 3.68 -7.38
N GLN A 106 -2.26 4.26 -8.39
CA GLN A 106 -2.02 5.70 -8.47
C GLN A 106 -3.33 6.48 -8.42
N ALA A 107 -4.38 6.01 -9.10
CA ALA A 107 -5.70 6.63 -9.06
C ALA A 107 -6.24 6.69 -7.62
N ARG A 108 -6.20 5.59 -6.86
CA ARG A 108 -6.66 5.56 -5.46
C ARG A 108 -5.80 6.43 -4.55
N VAL A 109 -4.48 6.30 -4.62
CA VAL A 109 -3.55 7.04 -3.76
C VAL A 109 -3.59 8.54 -4.04
N SER A 110 -3.77 8.97 -5.30
CA SER A 110 -3.90 10.40 -5.65
C SER A 110 -5.11 11.08 -5.01
N VAL A 111 -6.19 10.33 -4.73
CA VAL A 111 -7.35 10.86 -3.99
C VAL A 111 -6.96 11.15 -2.55
N VAL A 112 -6.25 10.21 -1.89
CA VAL A 112 -5.75 10.39 -0.52
C VAL A 112 -4.78 11.56 -0.44
N ILE A 113 -3.81 11.64 -1.36
CA ILE A 113 -2.83 12.74 -1.41
C ILE A 113 -3.54 14.09 -1.48
N ARG A 114 -4.52 14.24 -2.38
CA ARG A 114 -5.28 15.49 -2.54
C ARG A 114 -6.14 15.80 -1.32
N GLN A 115 -6.84 14.80 -0.80
CA GLN A 115 -7.75 14.98 0.34
C GLN A 115 -7.02 15.45 1.60
N TYR A 116 -5.81 14.94 1.83
CA TYR A 116 -5.04 15.23 3.03
C TYR A 116 -3.85 16.17 2.82
N ALA A 117 -3.74 16.75 1.62
CA ALA A 117 -2.64 17.64 1.24
C ALA A 117 -1.25 17.04 1.53
N LEU A 118 -1.08 15.74 1.27
CA LEU A 118 0.21 15.06 1.46
C LEU A 118 1.23 15.59 0.46
N LEU A 119 2.46 15.78 0.91
CA LEU A 119 3.56 16.20 0.06
C LEU A 119 4.18 14.97 -0.64
N PRO A 120 4.86 15.15 -1.79
CA PRO A 120 5.64 14.08 -2.41
C PRO A 120 6.61 13.41 -1.43
N ALA A 121 7.26 14.20 -0.58
CA ALA A 121 8.20 13.71 0.43
C ALA A 121 7.54 12.78 1.47
N ASP A 122 6.25 12.97 1.80
CA ASP A 122 5.53 12.09 2.72
C ASP A 122 5.31 10.71 2.09
N MET A 123 5.01 10.71 0.79
CA MET A 123 4.81 9.48 0.01
C MET A 123 6.12 8.74 -0.25
N ASP A 124 7.20 9.47 -0.54
CA ASP A 124 8.55 8.91 -0.69
C ASP A 124 9.01 8.27 0.62
N MET A 125 8.75 8.92 1.76
CA MET A 125 9.06 8.37 3.08
C MET A 125 8.24 7.10 3.36
N LEU A 126 6.92 7.13 3.15
CA LEU A 126 6.08 5.95 3.32
C LEU A 126 6.58 4.80 2.43
N GLN A 127 6.96 5.12 1.19
CA GLN A 127 7.45 4.14 0.26
C GLN A 127 8.75 3.49 0.75
N LYS A 128 9.69 4.30 1.23
CA LYS A 128 10.94 3.82 1.83
C LYS A 128 10.69 2.93 3.05
N LEU A 129 9.76 3.31 3.92
CA LEU A 129 9.41 2.50 5.10
C LEU A 129 8.82 1.14 4.71
N ILE A 130 8.00 1.08 3.65
CA ILE A 130 7.48 -0.18 3.12
C ILE A 130 8.61 -1.06 2.60
N ASP A 131 9.54 -0.48 1.84
CA ASP A 131 10.69 -1.19 1.28
C ASP A 131 11.62 -1.75 2.36
N ASP A 132 11.96 -0.92 3.35
CA ASP A 132 12.93 -1.26 4.38
C ASP A 132 12.36 -2.24 5.43
N HIS A 133 11.04 -2.26 5.67
CA HIS A 133 10.47 -2.92 6.85
C HIS A 133 9.28 -3.85 6.59
N ALA A 134 8.54 -3.69 5.50
CA ALA A 134 7.20 -4.26 5.39
C ALA A 134 7.09 -5.39 4.37
N MET A 135 7.75 -5.26 3.20
CA MET A 135 7.66 -6.26 2.13
C MET A 135 8.08 -7.68 2.56
N PRO A 136 9.19 -7.89 3.32
CA PRO A 136 9.56 -9.23 3.78
C PRO A 136 8.51 -9.87 4.70
N ILE A 137 7.79 -9.06 5.48
CA ILE A 137 6.72 -9.52 6.37
C ILE A 137 5.53 -10.02 5.54
N VAL A 138 5.09 -9.24 4.53
CA VAL A 138 3.98 -9.65 3.65
C VAL A 138 4.27 -11.00 3.00
N LEU A 139 5.47 -11.16 2.43
CA LEU A 139 5.84 -12.39 1.72
C LEU A 139 5.88 -13.59 2.66
N LYS A 140 6.48 -13.43 3.85
CA LYS A 140 6.52 -14.48 4.87
C LYS A 140 5.13 -14.89 5.33
N GLU A 141 4.26 -13.93 5.63
CA GLU A 141 2.92 -14.21 6.16
C GLU A 141 1.96 -14.76 5.11
N ALA A 142 2.00 -14.21 3.89
CA ALA A 142 1.12 -14.62 2.79
C ALA A 142 1.53 -15.96 2.15
N PHE A 143 2.83 -16.27 2.12
CA PHE A 143 3.39 -17.44 1.42
C PHE A 143 4.40 -18.21 2.30
N PRO A 144 3.97 -18.73 3.47
CA PRO A 144 4.88 -19.35 4.44
C PRO A 144 5.63 -20.58 3.87
N ASN A 145 5.08 -21.23 2.85
CA ASN A 145 5.65 -22.45 2.25
C ASN A 145 6.42 -22.19 0.94
N ALA A 146 6.55 -20.93 0.49
CA ALA A 146 7.20 -20.63 -0.79
C ALA A 146 8.66 -21.10 -0.86
N ALA A 147 9.35 -21.30 0.27
CA ALA A 147 10.69 -21.90 0.30
C ALA A 147 10.69 -23.45 0.23
N ALA A 148 9.61 -24.09 0.67
CA ALA A 148 9.48 -25.56 0.64
C ALA A 148 9.18 -26.08 -0.78
N ASP A 149 8.44 -25.31 -1.58
CA ASP A 149 8.02 -25.73 -2.93
C ASP A 149 9.13 -25.59 -3.99
N VAL A 150 10.20 -24.84 -3.72
CA VAL A 150 11.35 -24.68 -4.65
C VAL A 150 12.31 -25.88 -4.59
N GLY A 151 12.20 -26.73 -3.56
CA GLY A 151 12.95 -28.00 -3.44
C GLY A 151 12.18 -29.24 -3.92
N GLY A 152 10.96 -29.06 -4.46
CA GLY A 152 10.00 -30.14 -4.70
C GLY A 152 9.72 -30.47 -6.16
N THR A 153 10.66 -30.28 -7.08
CA THR A 153 10.54 -30.84 -8.45
C THR A 153 11.02 -32.29 -8.48
N SER A 154 10.14 -33.21 -8.10
CA SER A 154 10.11 -34.59 -8.59
C SER A 154 8.78 -35.25 -8.21
N ARG A 155 7.79 -35.15 -9.10
CA ARG A 155 6.88 -36.25 -9.44
C ARG A 155 6.05 -35.90 -10.67
#